data_AF-A0A9N8HX32-F1
#
_entry.id   AF-A0A9N8HX32-F1
#
_cell.length_a   1.000
_cell.length_b   1.000
_cell.length_c   1.000
_cell.angle_alpha   90.00
_cell.angle_beta   90.00
_cell.angle_gamma   90.00
#
_symmetry.space_group_name_H-M   'P 1'
#
loop_
_entity.id
_entity.type
_entity.pdbx_description
1 polymer ?
#
loop_
_entity_poly.entity_id
_entity_poly.type
_entity_poly.pdbx_seq_one_letter_code
_entity_poly.pdbx_strand_id
1 'polypeptide(L)'
;MAASKFPDYLLQEVRTLVSTRCREICMSDKADGENTSRQQALMEDVFHGSAGYASVLDLFMQGGGEFASIFDRVPIENNREGNELRTGGYALVMKDIFSCDEGARYILHARGFTKDALAQNKTERLLGRNIYERALVAIANYKFALKFHDEYCPGKDHPYPSGKGLDDMLLYVRRKMYVMLKGAKNKDGARRVKKPDGSFVEEDMPEKYMFQGYFVFVLYGPKMLTTKTLSCLSVDGKKCAKTGRATAREKELKIKAAERAANEGATGPYHRGLAVKDKYACATLAMSEYKMASRNVRDLLFHNNASESNCLTQLQQINSMLDRAEQRGDDREAKLLEARKVRLFDQLDQLSKRKRELEDESDRLMKRNKKTPQLRAYYESVGVFAVPKDVAVTRSTVDDGSSITNTDKTPRKIPNHCSQLTFSQQEELEAEDDTEKENGDDDLASIVEVLPRGSSQVSDEPVQPVQPLFTGMAARLPPEQQQILLQFREREAAGLTFAQQQEKVAAEERQYGRNGSSRISYQTGSTYYASVAQNDELNCATAHSYYGQEEDA
;
A
#
# COMPACT_ATOMS: atom_id res chain seq x y z
N MET A 1 -34.85 -1.38 -10.89
CA MET A 1 -33.71 -1.65 -11.79
C MET A 1 -32.43 -1.52 -10.98
N ALA A 2 -31.58 -2.54 -10.94
CA ALA A 2 -30.29 -2.42 -10.27
C ALA A 2 -29.48 -1.32 -10.95
N ALA A 3 -28.98 -0.35 -10.18
CA ALA A 3 -28.15 0.72 -10.73
C ALA A 3 -26.89 0.10 -11.36
N SER A 4 -26.71 0.27 -12.67
CA SER A 4 -25.54 -0.24 -13.38
C SER A 4 -24.28 0.43 -12.84
N LYS A 5 -23.28 -0.37 -12.48
CA LYS A 5 -21.95 0.12 -12.09
C LYS A 5 -21.32 0.92 -13.23
N PHE A 6 -20.43 1.83 -12.90
CA PHE A 6 -19.64 2.59 -13.88
C PHE A 6 -18.93 1.62 -14.84
N PRO A 7 -19.11 1.76 -16.16
CA PRO A 7 -18.57 0.82 -17.12
C PRO A 7 -17.04 0.76 -17.08
N ASP A 8 -16.47 -0.46 -17.08
CA ASP A 8 -15.02 -0.64 -16.98
C ASP A 8 -14.28 0.05 -18.15
N TYR A 9 -14.82 0.04 -19.37
CA TYR A 9 -14.15 0.70 -20.50
C TYR A 9 -13.97 2.22 -20.28
N LEU A 10 -14.95 2.91 -19.67
CA LEU A 10 -14.82 4.32 -19.30
C LEU A 10 -13.81 4.51 -18.18
N LEU A 11 -13.82 3.61 -17.18
CA LEU A 11 -12.84 3.60 -16.10
C LEU A 11 -11.41 3.47 -16.64
N GLN A 12 -11.19 2.61 -17.64
CA GLN A 12 -9.90 2.44 -18.29
C GLN A 12 -9.48 3.69 -19.08
N GLU A 13 -10.40 4.37 -19.76
CA GLU A 13 -10.11 5.61 -20.49
C GLU A 13 -9.78 6.77 -19.56
N VAL A 14 -10.52 6.94 -18.46
CA VAL A 14 -10.20 7.95 -17.44
C VAL A 14 -8.80 7.72 -16.86
N ARG A 15 -8.46 6.48 -16.50
CA ARG A 15 -7.10 6.15 -16.04
C ARG A 15 -6.05 6.48 -17.07
N THR A 16 -6.34 6.19 -18.34
CA THR A 16 -5.43 6.46 -19.45
C THR A 16 -5.20 7.96 -19.62
N LEU A 17 -6.27 8.77 -19.57
CA LEU A 17 -6.20 10.22 -19.58
C LEU A 17 -5.35 10.79 -18.42
N VAL A 18 -5.65 10.39 -17.19
CA VAL A 18 -4.91 10.84 -15.99
C VAL A 18 -3.45 10.41 -16.08
N SER A 19 -3.17 9.19 -16.56
CA SER A 19 -1.80 8.70 -16.78
C SER A 19 -1.03 9.56 -17.78
N THR A 20 -1.66 9.97 -18.89
CA THR A 20 -1.05 10.87 -19.88
C THR A 20 -0.72 12.23 -19.25
N ARG A 21 -1.56 12.75 -18.35
CA ARG A 21 -1.25 13.98 -17.64
C ARG A 21 -0.10 13.82 -16.64
N CYS A 22 -0.02 12.71 -15.92
CA CYS A 22 1.14 12.41 -15.08
C CYS A 22 2.43 12.34 -15.92
N ARG A 23 2.35 11.81 -17.14
CA ARG A 23 3.49 11.78 -18.06
C ARG A 23 3.93 13.18 -18.45
N GLU A 24 2.99 14.06 -18.77
CA GLU A 24 3.30 15.46 -19.08
C GLU A 24 4.05 16.15 -17.92
N ILE A 25 3.55 15.99 -16.69
CA ILE A 25 4.18 16.56 -15.49
C ILE A 25 5.60 16.00 -15.33
N CYS A 26 5.76 14.68 -15.43
CA CYS A 26 7.06 14.02 -15.35
C CYS A 26 8.06 14.54 -16.39
N MET A 27 7.63 14.82 -17.62
CA MET A 27 8.49 15.36 -18.68
C MET A 27 8.78 16.85 -18.49
N SER A 28 7.90 17.58 -17.82
CA SER A 28 8.07 19.02 -17.55
C SER A 28 9.01 19.31 -16.38
N ASP A 29 9.01 18.45 -15.36
CA ASP A 29 9.84 18.60 -14.15
C ASP A 29 11.24 18.02 -14.37
N LYS A 30 11.36 16.93 -15.13
CA LYS A 30 12.61 16.24 -15.41
C LYS A 30 12.85 16.25 -16.91
N ALA A 31 13.82 17.07 -17.33
CA ALA A 31 14.24 17.14 -18.73
C ALA A 31 14.62 15.74 -19.25
N ASP A 32 14.33 15.48 -20.53
CA ASP A 32 14.68 14.26 -21.28
C ASP A 32 16.03 13.65 -20.82
N GLY A 33 16.01 12.42 -20.28
CA GLY A 33 17.22 11.69 -19.88
C GLY A 33 17.16 10.93 -18.54
N GLU A 34 16.10 11.11 -17.75
CA GLU A 34 15.98 10.37 -16.49
C GLU A 34 15.61 8.90 -16.71
N ASN A 35 16.19 7.99 -15.90
CA ASN A 35 15.92 6.55 -15.97
C ASN A 35 14.41 6.25 -15.89
N THR A 36 13.92 5.38 -16.77
CA THR A 36 12.53 4.88 -16.82
C THR A 36 11.99 4.50 -15.44
N SER A 37 12.78 3.86 -14.58
CA SER A 37 12.36 3.48 -13.23
C SER A 37 12.01 4.69 -12.36
N ARG A 38 12.82 5.76 -12.44
CA ARG A 38 12.54 7.01 -11.71
C ARG A 38 11.34 7.77 -12.29
N GLN A 39 11.15 7.71 -13.61
CA GLN A 39 9.95 8.28 -14.24
C GLN A 39 8.69 7.54 -13.80
N GLN A 40 8.73 6.20 -13.71
CA GLN A 40 7.64 5.39 -13.20
C GLN A 40 7.30 5.73 -11.75
N ALA A 41 8.31 5.82 -10.86
CA ALA A 41 8.11 6.21 -9.47
C ALA A 41 7.49 7.62 -9.35
N LEU A 42 8.00 8.59 -10.10
CA LEU A 42 7.43 9.94 -10.11
C LEU A 42 5.98 9.95 -10.63
N MET A 43 5.69 9.20 -11.70
CA MET A 43 4.32 9.09 -12.21
C MET A 43 3.37 8.48 -11.19
N GLU A 44 3.83 7.53 -10.37
CA GLU A 44 3.05 6.98 -9.26
C GLU A 44 2.76 8.04 -8.19
N ASP A 45 3.79 8.78 -7.77
CA ASP A 45 3.67 9.87 -6.79
C ASP A 45 2.71 10.96 -7.28
N VAL A 46 2.82 11.38 -8.53
CA VAL A 46 1.97 12.41 -9.15
C VAL A 46 0.54 11.91 -9.36
N PHE A 47 0.36 10.64 -9.73
CA PHE A 47 -0.97 10.06 -9.94
C PHE A 47 -1.76 9.99 -8.63
N HIS A 48 -1.17 9.40 -7.60
CA HIS A 48 -1.85 9.17 -6.31
C HIS A 48 -1.74 10.34 -5.33
N GLY A 49 -0.80 11.26 -5.57
CA GLY A 49 -0.38 12.27 -4.61
C GLY A 49 0.69 11.74 -3.67
N SER A 50 1.64 12.60 -3.33
CA SER A 50 2.66 12.35 -2.31
C SER A 50 3.02 13.67 -1.61
N ALA A 51 3.92 13.65 -0.62
CA ALA A 51 4.25 14.83 0.17
C ALA A 51 4.77 16.03 -0.65
N GLY A 52 5.28 15.81 -1.87
CA GLY A 52 5.77 16.85 -2.76
C GLY A 52 4.97 17.02 -4.06
N TYR A 53 3.93 16.22 -4.30
CA TYR A 53 3.17 16.23 -5.55
C TYR A 53 1.67 16.18 -5.30
N ALA A 54 0.95 17.15 -5.86
CA ALA A 54 -0.51 17.12 -5.87
C ALA A 54 -1.01 15.94 -6.72
N SER A 55 -2.02 15.22 -6.22
CA SER A 55 -2.63 14.10 -6.95
C SER A 55 -3.37 14.63 -8.19
N VAL A 56 -2.93 14.18 -9.37
CA VAL A 56 -3.66 14.45 -10.63
C VAL A 56 -5.02 13.75 -10.61
N LEU A 57 -5.12 12.61 -9.92
CA LEU A 57 -6.40 11.93 -9.74
C LEU A 57 -7.36 12.79 -8.92
N ASP A 58 -6.92 13.43 -7.84
CA ASP A 58 -7.76 14.38 -7.09
C ASP A 58 -8.17 15.59 -7.94
N LEU A 59 -7.24 16.13 -8.73
CA LEU A 59 -7.54 17.22 -9.67
C LEU A 59 -8.64 16.81 -10.68
N PHE A 60 -8.61 15.57 -11.18
CA PHE A 60 -9.66 15.02 -12.04
C PHE A 60 -10.99 14.86 -11.29
N MET A 61 -10.98 14.30 -10.08
CA MET A 61 -12.19 14.11 -9.28
C MET A 61 -12.88 15.43 -8.90
N GLN A 62 -12.13 16.52 -8.83
CA GLN A 62 -12.65 17.87 -8.60
C GLN A 62 -13.15 18.56 -9.88
N GLY A 63 -12.96 17.94 -11.06
CA GLY A 63 -13.21 18.59 -12.35
C GLY A 63 -12.39 19.87 -12.51
N GLY A 64 -11.20 19.91 -11.93
CA GLY A 64 -10.34 21.09 -11.88
C GLY A 64 -9.44 21.23 -13.11
N GLY A 65 -9.02 22.46 -13.39
CA GLY A 65 -8.06 22.76 -14.46
C GLY A 65 -8.57 22.35 -15.84
N GLU A 66 -7.78 21.54 -16.55
CA GLU A 66 -8.10 21.06 -17.90
C GLU A 66 -9.19 19.98 -17.93
N PHE A 67 -9.46 19.33 -16.80
CA PHE A 67 -10.53 18.33 -16.70
C PHE A 67 -11.91 18.95 -16.57
N ALA A 68 -12.01 20.25 -16.32
CA ALA A 68 -13.28 20.97 -16.27
C ALA A 68 -14.10 20.80 -17.56
N SER A 69 -13.42 20.76 -18.72
CA SER A 69 -14.08 20.60 -20.02
C SER A 69 -14.76 19.24 -20.22
N ILE A 70 -14.45 18.23 -19.39
CA ILE A 70 -15.02 16.88 -19.46
C ILE A 70 -16.42 16.82 -18.82
N PHE A 71 -16.69 17.73 -17.88
CA PHE A 71 -17.87 17.65 -17.04
C PHE A 71 -18.81 18.84 -17.25
N ASP A 72 -20.10 18.57 -17.22
CA ASP A 72 -21.12 19.57 -16.98
C ASP A 72 -21.40 19.67 -15.48
N ARG A 73 -21.54 20.90 -14.99
CA ARG A 73 -21.93 21.17 -13.61
C ARG A 73 -23.44 21.24 -13.53
N VAL A 74 -24.03 20.27 -12.85
CA VAL A 74 -25.48 20.17 -12.67
C VAL A 74 -25.82 20.39 -11.18
N PRO A 75 -26.85 21.15 -10.82
CA PRO A 75 -27.26 21.29 -9.42
C PRO A 75 -27.47 19.93 -8.74
N ILE A 76 -27.05 19.81 -7.48
CA ILE A 76 -27.21 18.56 -6.72
C ILE A 76 -28.69 18.29 -6.48
N GLU A 77 -29.14 17.10 -6.88
CA GLU A 77 -30.45 16.57 -6.49
C GLU A 77 -30.38 16.00 -5.05
N ASN A 78 -31.42 16.22 -4.26
CA ASN A 78 -31.50 15.73 -2.88
C ASN A 78 -31.40 14.19 -2.83
N ASN A 79 -30.73 13.69 -1.78
CA ASN A 79 -30.63 12.24 -1.46
C ASN A 79 -29.95 11.37 -2.53
N ARG A 80 -29.03 11.93 -3.33
CA ARG A 80 -28.25 11.16 -4.31
C ARG A 80 -26.94 10.64 -3.70
N GLU A 81 -26.56 9.41 -4.07
CA GLU A 81 -25.29 8.79 -3.67
C GLU A 81 -24.09 9.68 -4.02
N GLY A 82 -23.13 9.78 -3.08
CA GLY A 82 -21.89 10.54 -3.25
C GLY A 82 -22.04 12.04 -3.00
N ASN A 83 -23.21 12.53 -2.57
CA ASN A 83 -23.44 13.95 -2.26
C ASN A 83 -22.50 14.44 -1.14
N GLU A 84 -22.20 13.59 -0.18
CA GLU A 84 -21.29 13.86 0.95
C GLU A 84 -19.84 14.14 0.52
N LEU A 85 -19.43 13.68 -0.68
CA LEU A 85 -18.09 13.90 -1.22
C LEU A 85 -18.04 15.09 -2.20
N ARG A 86 -19.19 15.65 -2.60
CA ARG A 86 -19.26 16.74 -3.57
C ARG A 86 -19.05 18.08 -2.86
N THR A 87 -18.25 18.95 -3.47
CA THR A 87 -18.00 20.30 -2.98
C THR A 87 -18.64 21.33 -3.93
N GLY A 88 -19.14 22.44 -3.39
CA GLY A 88 -19.63 23.56 -4.21
C GLY A 88 -21.10 23.50 -4.68
N GLY A 89 -21.90 22.54 -4.20
CA GLY A 89 -23.35 22.51 -4.48
C GLY A 89 -23.76 22.02 -5.87
N TYR A 90 -22.82 21.49 -6.66
CA TYR A 90 -23.06 20.89 -7.97
C TYR A 90 -22.48 19.47 -8.07
N ALA A 91 -23.09 18.66 -8.92
CA ALA A 91 -22.58 17.37 -9.37
C ALA A 91 -21.85 17.55 -10.71
N LEU A 92 -20.77 16.79 -10.89
CA LEU A 92 -20.00 16.76 -12.13
C LEU A 92 -20.48 15.58 -12.98
N VAL A 93 -21.12 15.87 -14.11
CA VAL A 93 -21.67 14.89 -15.05
C VAL A 93 -20.77 14.83 -16.27
N MET A 94 -20.25 13.65 -16.61
CA MET A 94 -19.41 13.47 -17.80
C MET A 94 -20.23 13.75 -19.06
N LYS A 95 -19.70 14.58 -19.97
CA LYS A 95 -20.33 14.89 -21.26
C LYS A 95 -20.41 13.67 -22.17
N ASP A 96 -21.47 13.59 -22.96
CA ASP A 96 -21.80 12.44 -23.81
C ASP A 96 -20.72 12.13 -24.86
N ILE A 97 -19.98 13.15 -25.32
CA ILE A 97 -18.86 13.00 -26.26
C ILE A 97 -17.74 12.08 -25.74
N PHE A 98 -17.61 11.96 -24.42
CA PHE A 98 -16.66 11.06 -23.77
C PHE A 98 -17.25 9.67 -23.53
N SER A 99 -18.55 9.54 -23.27
CA SER A 99 -19.16 8.23 -23.01
C SER A 99 -19.46 7.43 -24.27
N CYS A 100 -19.68 8.13 -25.40
CA CYS A 100 -20.26 7.54 -26.62
C CYS A 100 -21.61 6.86 -26.35
N ASP A 101 -22.40 7.41 -25.42
CA ASP A 101 -23.66 6.84 -24.93
C ASP A 101 -24.66 7.97 -24.61
N GLU A 102 -25.45 8.39 -25.60
CA GLU A 102 -26.33 9.58 -25.58
C GLU A 102 -27.44 9.53 -24.51
N GLY A 103 -27.69 8.35 -23.91
CA GLY A 103 -28.68 8.20 -22.84
C GLY A 103 -28.08 8.11 -21.44
N ALA A 104 -26.75 7.99 -21.31
CA ALA A 104 -26.13 7.61 -20.06
C ALA A 104 -25.47 8.79 -19.33
N ARG A 105 -26.01 9.10 -18.15
CA ARG A 105 -25.44 10.12 -17.25
C ARG A 105 -24.48 9.49 -16.25
N TYR A 106 -23.18 9.71 -16.46
CA TYR A 106 -22.14 9.28 -15.52
C TYR A 106 -21.73 10.43 -14.60
N ILE A 107 -21.99 10.27 -13.30
CA ILE A 107 -21.75 11.32 -12.31
C ILE A 107 -20.60 10.92 -11.40
N LEU A 108 -19.64 11.82 -11.20
CA LEU A 108 -18.55 11.61 -10.24
C LEU A 108 -19.10 11.33 -8.83
N HIS A 109 -18.43 10.43 -8.12
CA HIS A 109 -18.78 9.91 -6.80
C HIS A 109 -20.05 9.05 -6.73
N ALA A 110 -20.70 8.74 -7.86
CA ALA A 110 -21.87 7.85 -7.89
C ALA A 110 -21.56 6.53 -8.61
N ARG A 111 -22.24 5.44 -8.22
CA ARG A 111 -22.27 4.16 -8.96
C ARG A 111 -20.91 3.58 -9.32
N GLY A 112 -19.91 3.73 -8.45
CA GLY A 112 -18.55 3.24 -8.68
C GLY A 112 -17.67 4.14 -9.53
N PHE A 113 -18.13 5.33 -9.94
CA PHE A 113 -17.26 6.36 -10.51
C PHE A 113 -16.56 7.15 -9.38
N THR A 114 -15.73 6.45 -8.61
CA THR A 114 -15.07 6.97 -7.41
C THR A 114 -13.55 7.03 -7.59
N LYS A 115 -12.88 7.78 -6.71
CA LYS A 115 -11.41 7.85 -6.67
C LYS A 115 -10.77 6.47 -6.51
N ASP A 116 -11.27 5.65 -5.59
CA ASP A 116 -10.72 4.31 -5.32
C ASP A 116 -10.86 3.40 -6.53
N ALA A 117 -12.01 3.44 -7.19
CA ALA A 117 -12.22 2.69 -8.41
C ALA A 117 -11.23 3.12 -9.49
N LEU A 118 -10.92 4.41 -9.64
CA LEU A 118 -9.91 4.88 -10.60
C LEU A 118 -8.48 4.51 -10.19
N ALA A 119 -8.16 4.51 -8.89
CA ALA A 119 -6.84 4.24 -8.34
C ALA A 119 -6.42 2.76 -8.37
N GLN A 120 -7.37 1.83 -8.53
CA GLN A 120 -7.13 0.38 -8.35
C GLN A 120 -7.48 -0.49 -9.56
N ASN A 121 -6.54 -1.29 -10.09
CA ASN A 121 -6.85 -2.32 -11.08
C ASN A 121 -7.09 -3.67 -10.40
N LYS A 122 -8.30 -4.24 -10.53
CA LYS A 122 -8.67 -5.53 -9.91
C LYS A 122 -8.27 -5.61 -8.42
N THR A 123 -8.64 -4.59 -7.63
CA THR A 123 -8.31 -4.39 -6.19
C THR A 123 -6.88 -3.93 -5.88
N GLU A 124 -5.94 -4.04 -6.81
CA GLU A 124 -4.56 -3.60 -6.58
C GLU A 124 -4.37 -2.14 -6.96
N ARG A 125 -3.62 -1.38 -6.15
CA ARG A 125 -3.24 -0.01 -6.48
C ARG A 125 -2.46 0.03 -7.80
N LEU A 126 -2.77 1.00 -8.65
CA LEU A 126 -2.04 1.20 -9.90
C LEU A 126 -0.59 1.63 -9.64
N LEU A 127 0.35 0.75 -9.96
CA LEU A 127 1.79 1.02 -9.86
C LEU A 127 2.29 1.96 -10.98
N GLY A 128 3.40 2.65 -10.72
CA GLY A 128 4.03 3.57 -11.66
C GLY A 128 4.30 3.00 -13.05
N ARG A 129 4.71 1.72 -13.12
CA ARG A 129 4.89 1.00 -14.40
C ARG A 129 3.60 0.94 -15.23
N ASN A 130 2.47 0.62 -14.60
CA ASN A 130 1.19 0.49 -15.28
C ASN A 130 0.70 1.85 -15.80
N ILE A 131 0.91 2.91 -15.00
CA ILE A 131 0.56 4.29 -15.36
C ILE A 131 1.43 4.74 -16.54
N TYR A 132 2.74 4.48 -16.49
CA TYR A 132 3.70 4.76 -17.56
C TYR A 132 3.32 4.08 -18.89
N GLU A 133 3.08 2.76 -18.87
CA GLU A 133 2.72 1.99 -20.06
C GLU A 133 1.40 2.49 -20.69
N ARG A 134 0.39 2.83 -19.86
CA ARG A 134 -0.88 3.41 -20.33
C ARG A 134 -0.67 4.75 -21.04
N ALA A 135 0.13 5.63 -20.45
CA ALA A 135 0.43 6.92 -21.05
C ALA A 135 1.10 6.77 -22.43
N LEU A 136 2.07 5.86 -22.56
CA LEU A 136 2.74 5.59 -23.83
C LEU A 136 1.78 5.06 -24.90
N VAL A 137 0.90 4.13 -24.55
CA VAL A 137 -0.11 3.61 -25.48
C VAL A 137 -1.06 4.73 -25.92
N ALA A 138 -1.51 5.57 -25.00
CA ALA A 138 -2.37 6.71 -25.31
C ALA A 138 -1.70 7.69 -26.27
N ILE A 139 -0.42 8.02 -26.03
CA ILE A 139 0.36 8.92 -26.89
C ILE A 139 0.52 8.32 -28.30
N ALA A 140 0.84 7.03 -28.40
CA ALA A 140 0.99 6.34 -29.68
C ALA A 140 -0.33 6.33 -30.48
N ASN A 141 -1.45 6.00 -29.82
CA ASN A 141 -2.76 5.99 -30.44
C ASN A 141 -3.25 7.40 -30.80
N TYR A 142 -2.96 8.40 -29.95
CA TYR A 142 -3.24 9.81 -30.25
C TYR A 142 -2.54 10.25 -31.54
N LYS A 143 -1.23 9.99 -31.65
CA LYS A 143 -0.46 10.31 -32.87
C LYS A 143 -0.96 9.55 -34.10
N PHE A 144 -1.48 8.34 -33.90
CA PHE A 144 -2.06 7.56 -34.98
C PHE A 144 -3.43 8.12 -35.41
N ALA A 145 -4.28 8.49 -34.45
CA ALA A 145 -5.59 9.12 -34.68
C ALA A 145 -5.48 10.47 -35.41
N LEU A 146 -4.41 11.24 -35.16
CA LEU A 146 -4.14 12.49 -35.89
C LEU A 146 -4.07 12.31 -37.41
N LYS A 147 -3.58 11.15 -37.89
CA LYS A 147 -3.55 10.88 -39.34
C LYS A 147 -4.94 10.87 -39.94
N PHE A 148 -5.90 10.25 -39.26
CA PHE A 148 -7.28 10.19 -39.72
C PHE A 148 -8.00 11.53 -39.54
N HIS A 149 -7.63 12.33 -38.54
CA HIS A 149 -8.09 13.71 -38.47
C HIS A 149 -7.63 14.51 -39.70
N ASP A 150 -6.36 14.41 -40.08
CA ASP A 150 -5.81 15.16 -41.20
C ASP A 150 -6.39 14.68 -42.54
N GLU A 151 -6.71 13.39 -42.68
CA GLU A 151 -7.50 12.87 -43.80
C GLU A 151 -8.93 13.43 -43.83
N TYR A 152 -9.56 13.59 -42.66
CA TYR A 152 -10.92 14.13 -42.55
C TYR A 152 -10.99 15.64 -42.84
N CYS A 153 -9.91 16.37 -42.50
CA CYS A 153 -9.74 17.81 -42.69
C CYS A 153 -8.44 18.10 -43.47
N PRO A 154 -8.42 17.83 -44.80
CA PRO A 154 -7.22 18.01 -45.62
C PRO A 154 -6.94 19.50 -45.87
N GLY A 155 -6.31 20.15 -44.89
CA GLY A 155 -5.75 21.50 -45.01
C GLY A 155 -6.70 22.67 -44.72
N LYS A 156 -6.11 23.87 -44.64
CA LYS A 156 -6.80 25.13 -44.34
C LYS A 156 -7.66 25.64 -45.50
N ASP A 157 -7.37 25.18 -46.72
CA ASP A 157 -7.97 25.70 -47.95
C ASP A 157 -9.24 24.94 -48.35
N HIS A 158 -9.52 23.81 -47.73
CA HIS A 158 -10.81 23.15 -47.83
C HIS A 158 -11.70 23.65 -46.67
N PRO A 159 -12.66 24.55 -46.93
CA PRO A 159 -13.64 24.90 -45.91
C PRO A 159 -14.29 23.62 -45.42
N TYR A 160 -14.43 23.48 -44.10
CA TYR A 160 -15.14 22.36 -43.49
C TYR A 160 -16.45 22.16 -44.27
N PRO A 161 -16.67 21.00 -44.91
CA PRO A 161 -17.96 20.69 -45.50
C PRO A 161 -19.05 21.03 -44.49
N SER A 162 -20.05 21.82 -44.89
CA SER A 162 -21.10 22.27 -43.97
C SER A 162 -21.72 21.08 -43.25
N GLY A 163 -21.82 21.13 -41.92
CA GLY A 163 -22.35 20.03 -41.12
C GLY A 163 -21.31 19.05 -40.57
N LYS A 164 -20.00 19.39 -40.56
CA LYS A 164 -18.96 18.59 -39.89
C LYS A 164 -18.58 19.17 -38.51
N GLY A 165 -19.36 18.78 -37.50
CA GLY A 165 -19.13 19.11 -36.10
C GLY A 165 -17.84 18.48 -35.52
N LEU A 166 -17.62 18.66 -34.22
CA LEU A 166 -16.60 17.89 -33.50
C LEU A 166 -16.98 16.40 -33.51
N ASP A 167 -18.26 16.10 -33.34
CA ASP A 167 -18.78 14.74 -33.23
C ASP A 167 -18.59 13.93 -34.51
N ASP A 168 -18.84 14.51 -35.69
CA ASP A 168 -18.62 13.83 -36.97
C ASP A 168 -17.15 13.48 -37.22
N MET A 169 -16.25 14.39 -36.80
CA MET A 169 -14.81 14.16 -36.88
C MET A 169 -14.40 13.03 -35.95
N LEU A 170 -14.88 13.04 -34.71
CA LEU A 170 -14.58 11.98 -33.74
C LEU A 170 -15.15 10.64 -34.19
N LEU A 171 -16.36 10.61 -34.75
CA LEU A 171 -16.98 9.41 -35.30
C LEU A 171 -16.16 8.84 -36.45
N TYR A 172 -15.72 9.69 -37.39
CA TYR A 172 -14.84 9.28 -38.49
C TYR A 172 -13.52 8.69 -37.97
N VAL A 173 -12.84 9.38 -37.05
CA VAL A 173 -11.58 8.91 -36.48
C VAL A 173 -11.77 7.60 -35.73
N ARG A 174 -12.85 7.43 -34.96
CA ARG A 174 -13.17 6.18 -34.26
C ARG A 174 -13.36 5.01 -35.22
N ARG A 175 -14.12 5.20 -36.32
CA ARG A 175 -14.32 4.17 -37.35
C ARG A 175 -13.00 3.73 -37.99
N LYS A 176 -12.16 4.69 -38.38
CA LYS A 176 -10.82 4.40 -38.92
C LYS A 176 -9.93 3.69 -37.91
N MET A 177 -9.91 4.16 -36.66
CA MET A 177 -9.13 3.54 -35.59
C MET A 177 -9.61 2.11 -35.28
N TYR A 178 -10.92 1.84 -35.30
CA TYR A 178 -11.48 0.51 -35.12
C TYR A 178 -10.94 -0.48 -36.15
N VAL A 179 -11.07 -0.15 -37.44
CA VAL A 179 -10.60 -0.98 -38.56
C VAL A 179 -9.09 -1.21 -38.48
N MET A 180 -8.34 -0.16 -38.14
CA MET A 180 -6.88 -0.22 -38.15
C MET A 180 -6.27 -0.90 -36.94
N LEU A 181 -6.93 -0.81 -35.77
CA LEU A 181 -6.46 -1.46 -34.55
C LEU A 181 -6.94 -2.91 -34.44
N LYS A 182 -8.03 -3.30 -35.09
CA LYS A 182 -8.52 -4.70 -35.11
C LYS A 182 -8.73 -5.27 -33.70
N GLY A 183 -9.20 -4.43 -32.77
CA GLY A 183 -9.35 -4.77 -31.35
C GLY A 183 -8.05 -4.79 -30.54
N ALA A 184 -6.88 -4.56 -31.14
CA ALA A 184 -5.63 -4.43 -30.41
C ALA A 184 -5.53 -3.08 -29.68
N LYS A 185 -4.72 -3.04 -28.62
CA LYS A 185 -4.49 -1.82 -27.84
C LYS A 185 -3.69 -0.76 -28.60
N ASN A 186 -2.84 -1.17 -29.54
CA ASN A 186 -1.99 -0.29 -30.34
C ASN A 186 -1.71 -0.90 -31.72
N LYS A 187 -1.10 -0.11 -32.59
CA LYS A 187 -0.78 -0.49 -33.97
C LYS A 187 0.14 -1.73 -34.06
N ASP A 188 1.10 -1.86 -33.16
CA ASP A 188 2.02 -3.01 -33.16
C ASP A 188 1.30 -4.31 -32.78
N GLY A 189 0.37 -4.24 -31.83
CA GLY A 189 -0.54 -5.32 -31.53
C GLY A 189 -1.43 -5.67 -32.72
N ALA A 190 -1.96 -4.68 -33.43
CA ALA A 190 -2.82 -4.89 -34.60
C ALA A 190 -2.12 -5.63 -35.74
N ARG A 191 -0.78 -5.46 -35.88
CA ARG A 191 0.04 -6.22 -36.84
C ARG A 191 0.18 -7.69 -36.48
N ARG A 192 0.10 -8.03 -35.19
CA ARG A 192 0.23 -9.40 -34.68
C ARG A 192 -1.09 -10.17 -34.70
N VAL A 193 -2.22 -9.47 -34.73
CA VAL A 193 -3.54 -10.09 -34.92
C VAL A 193 -3.56 -10.67 -36.33
N LYS A 194 -3.45 -12.00 -36.45
CA LYS A 194 -3.71 -12.72 -37.70
C LYS A 194 -5.05 -12.23 -38.22
N LYS A 195 -5.15 -11.93 -39.52
CA LYS A 195 -6.39 -11.47 -40.15
C LYS A 195 -7.51 -12.39 -39.65
N PRO A 196 -8.43 -11.93 -38.79
CA PRO A 196 -9.55 -12.77 -38.44
C PRO A 196 -10.33 -13.04 -39.73
N ASP A 197 -11.02 -14.17 -39.78
CA ASP A 197 -11.77 -14.58 -40.97
C ASP A 197 -12.88 -13.58 -41.37
N GLY A 198 -13.13 -12.55 -40.55
CA GLY A 198 -13.92 -11.36 -40.89
C GLY A 198 -13.05 -10.12 -41.14
N SER A 199 -13.32 -9.40 -42.24
CA SER A 199 -12.79 -8.05 -42.45
C SER A 199 -13.43 -7.10 -41.44
N PHE A 200 -12.63 -6.42 -40.61
CA PHE A 200 -13.14 -5.28 -39.85
C PHE A 200 -13.56 -4.19 -40.84
N VAL A 201 -14.86 -3.89 -40.92
CA VAL A 201 -15.40 -2.80 -41.73
C VAL A 201 -15.81 -1.65 -40.81
N GLU A 202 -15.86 -0.42 -41.33
CA GLU A 202 -16.16 0.79 -40.55
C GLU A 202 -17.59 0.79 -40.00
N GLU A 203 -18.51 0.19 -40.75
CA GLU A 203 -19.93 0.05 -40.42
C GLU A 203 -20.17 -0.92 -39.26
N ASP A 204 -19.24 -1.87 -39.04
CA ASP A 204 -19.31 -2.86 -37.97
C ASP A 204 -18.75 -2.33 -36.64
N MET A 205 -18.36 -1.06 -36.57
CA MET A 205 -17.84 -0.46 -35.34
C MET A 205 -18.94 -0.43 -34.27
N PRO A 206 -18.73 -1.04 -33.09
CA PRO A 206 -19.68 -0.94 -32.00
C PRO A 206 -19.93 0.52 -31.62
N GLU A 207 -21.19 0.87 -31.34
CA GLU A 207 -21.60 2.24 -31.00
C GLU A 207 -20.79 2.82 -29.83
N LYS A 208 -20.44 1.98 -28.86
CA LYS A 208 -19.66 2.34 -27.65
C LYS A 208 -18.16 2.10 -27.79
N TYR A 209 -17.67 1.83 -28.99
CA TYR A 209 -16.25 1.55 -29.22
C TYR A 209 -15.39 2.78 -28.99
N MET A 210 -14.34 2.64 -28.18
CA MET A 210 -13.29 3.65 -28.03
C MET A 210 -11.92 2.98 -28.13
N PHE A 211 -11.01 3.62 -28.85
CA PHE A 211 -9.61 3.22 -28.82
C PHE A 211 -8.94 3.73 -27.55
N GLN A 212 -7.88 3.07 -27.09
CA GLN A 212 -7.19 3.47 -25.88
C GLN A 212 -6.54 4.85 -26.04
N GLY A 213 -6.94 5.84 -25.23
CA GLY A 213 -6.52 7.23 -25.38
C GLY A 213 -7.50 8.09 -26.20
N TYR A 214 -8.73 7.62 -26.42
CA TYR A 214 -9.80 8.41 -27.01
C TYR A 214 -10.06 9.68 -26.19
N PHE A 215 -10.11 9.59 -24.85
CA PHE A 215 -10.33 10.78 -24.00
C PHE A 215 -9.23 11.82 -24.18
N VAL A 216 -7.98 11.37 -24.34
CA VAL A 216 -6.84 12.24 -24.62
C VAL A 216 -7.01 12.93 -25.98
N PHE A 217 -7.50 12.21 -26.98
CA PHE A 217 -7.74 12.74 -28.32
C PHE A 217 -8.88 13.76 -28.35
N VAL A 218 -10.00 13.50 -27.68
CA VAL A 218 -11.12 14.46 -27.57
C VAL A 218 -10.67 15.74 -26.85
N LEU A 219 -9.93 15.58 -25.75
CA LEU A 219 -9.56 16.70 -24.89
C LEU A 219 -8.45 17.57 -25.50
N TYR A 220 -7.41 16.96 -26.07
CA TYR A 220 -6.19 17.64 -26.53
C TYR A 220 -5.97 17.62 -28.05
N GLY A 221 -6.91 17.04 -28.81
CA GLY A 221 -6.82 16.92 -30.26
C GLY A 221 -6.89 18.26 -31.01
N PRO A 222 -6.94 18.23 -32.34
CA PRO A 222 -6.90 19.45 -33.16
C PRO A 222 -8.08 20.41 -32.94
N LYS A 223 -9.26 19.87 -32.61
CA LYS A 223 -10.43 20.64 -32.13
C LYS A 223 -10.57 20.54 -30.60
N MET A 224 -9.46 20.75 -29.88
CA MET A 224 -9.35 20.57 -28.43
C MET A 224 -10.44 21.33 -27.65
N LEU A 225 -10.99 20.66 -26.65
CA LEU A 225 -11.90 21.27 -25.66
C LEU A 225 -11.13 22.05 -24.58
N THR A 226 -9.81 21.90 -24.52
CA THR A 226 -8.95 22.68 -23.63
C THR A 226 -8.09 23.64 -24.44
N THR A 227 -7.64 24.73 -23.83
CA THR A 227 -6.69 25.66 -24.45
C THR A 227 -5.24 25.21 -24.34
N LYS A 228 -4.98 24.08 -23.67
CA LYS A 228 -3.63 23.60 -23.38
C LYS A 228 -3.24 22.44 -24.28
N THR A 229 -2.01 22.44 -24.74
CA THR A 229 -1.39 21.31 -25.42
C THR A 229 -0.42 20.61 -24.48
N LEU A 230 -0.45 19.27 -24.47
CA LEU A 230 0.54 18.48 -23.73
C LEU A 230 1.77 18.29 -24.62
N SER A 231 2.95 18.57 -24.08
CA SER A 231 4.21 18.39 -24.80
C SER A 231 4.43 16.94 -25.25
N CYS A 232 4.04 15.96 -24.44
CA CYS A 232 4.16 14.55 -24.77
C CYS A 232 3.30 14.12 -25.97
N LEU A 233 2.29 14.92 -26.36
CA LEU A 233 1.43 14.65 -27.51
C LEU A 233 1.92 15.31 -28.81
N SER A 234 2.91 16.20 -28.75
CA SER A 234 3.46 16.84 -29.95
C SER A 234 4.08 15.79 -30.88
N VAL A 235 3.77 15.88 -32.18
CA VAL A 235 4.30 15.00 -33.22
C VAL A 235 5.81 15.21 -33.35
N ASP A 236 6.22 16.47 -33.40
CA ASP A 236 7.62 16.86 -33.64
C ASP A 236 8.38 17.25 -32.37
N GLY A 237 7.71 17.33 -31.21
CA GLY A 237 8.24 17.99 -30.01
C GLY A 237 8.47 19.50 -30.17
N LYS A 238 8.23 20.04 -31.37
CA LYS A 238 8.26 21.46 -31.69
C LYS A 238 7.01 22.13 -31.07
N LYS A 239 7.16 23.36 -30.57
CA LYS A 239 6.14 24.17 -29.88
C LYS A 239 5.77 23.74 -28.45
N CYS A 240 6.44 22.73 -27.90
CA CYS A 240 6.33 22.45 -26.48
C CYS A 240 7.14 23.48 -25.72
N ALA A 241 6.50 24.29 -24.86
CA ALA A 241 7.20 25.18 -23.96
C ALA A 241 8.02 24.34 -22.97
N LYS A 242 9.27 24.05 -23.33
CA LYS A 242 10.19 23.36 -22.42
C LYS A 242 10.52 24.34 -21.31
N THR A 243 10.13 24.02 -20.08
CA THR A 243 10.61 24.74 -18.90
C THR A 243 12.13 24.62 -18.91
N GLY A 244 12.85 25.74 -19.03
CA GLY A 244 14.31 25.72 -19.04
C GLY A 244 14.84 25.08 -17.75
N ARG A 245 15.97 24.35 -17.83
CA ARG A 245 16.57 23.69 -16.65
C ARG A 245 16.75 24.65 -15.47
N ALA A 246 17.10 25.91 -15.75
CA ALA A 246 17.24 26.95 -14.74
C ALA A 246 15.91 27.24 -14.02
N THR A 247 14.82 27.44 -14.77
CA THR A 247 13.48 27.68 -14.20
C THR A 247 12.94 26.47 -13.43
N ALA A 248 13.23 25.24 -13.89
CA ALA A 248 12.87 24.03 -13.16
C ALA A 248 13.61 23.94 -11.81
N ARG A 249 14.94 24.18 -11.82
CA ARG A 249 15.75 24.24 -10.58
C ARG A 249 15.29 25.34 -9.64
N GLU A 250 14.92 26.51 -10.16
CA GLU A 250 14.40 27.62 -9.35
C GLU A 250 13.07 27.24 -8.69
N LYS A 251 12.15 26.60 -9.42
CA LYS A 251 10.90 26.08 -8.86
C LYS A 251 11.15 25.02 -7.80
N GLU A 252 12.06 24.07 -8.05
CA GLU A 252 12.42 23.03 -7.07
C GLU A 252 13.03 23.64 -5.81
N LEU A 253 13.91 24.65 -5.94
CA LEU A 253 14.46 25.38 -4.81
C LEU A 253 13.39 26.14 -4.04
N LYS A 254 12.42 26.77 -4.73
CA LYS A 254 11.28 27.45 -4.10
C LYS A 254 10.37 26.47 -3.37
N ILE A 255 10.08 25.31 -3.95
CA ILE A 255 9.30 24.24 -3.29
C ILE A 255 10.04 23.76 -2.04
N LYS A 256 11.34 23.42 -2.16
CA LYS A 256 12.17 23.02 -1.01
C LYS A 256 12.30 24.12 0.05
N ALA A 257 12.27 25.38 -0.34
CA ALA A 257 12.30 26.52 0.58
C ALA A 257 10.94 26.70 1.28
N ALA A 258 9.83 26.56 0.55
CA ALA A 258 8.48 26.60 1.11
C ALA A 258 8.22 25.41 2.04
N GLU A 259 8.68 24.21 1.70
CA GLU A 259 8.67 23.03 2.59
C GLU A 259 9.48 23.28 3.86
N ARG A 260 10.64 23.94 3.75
CA ARG A 260 11.42 24.35 4.93
C ARG A 260 10.67 25.37 5.80
N ALA A 261 10.12 26.42 5.19
CA ALA A 261 9.37 27.47 5.89
C ALA A 261 8.08 26.96 6.53
N ALA A 262 7.33 26.07 5.87
CA ALA A 262 6.13 25.44 6.42
C ALA A 262 6.45 24.60 7.67
N ASN A 263 7.67 24.04 7.75
CA ASN A 263 8.14 23.30 8.91
C ASN A 263 8.72 24.20 10.03
N GLU A 264 9.03 25.46 9.76
CA GLU A 264 9.57 26.41 10.75
C GLU A 264 8.50 26.95 11.72
N GLY A 265 7.21 26.76 11.44
CA GLY A 265 6.10 27.17 12.31
C GLY A 265 5.83 26.27 13.52
N ALA A 266 6.46 25.08 13.60
CA ALA A 266 6.36 24.21 14.76
C ALA A 266 7.28 24.73 15.88
N THR A 267 6.79 25.74 16.60
CA THR A 267 7.43 26.43 17.72
C THR A 267 7.55 25.51 18.94
N GLY A 268 8.47 24.55 18.87
CA GLY A 268 8.97 23.78 20.00
C GLY A 268 10.50 23.93 20.07
N PRO A 269 11.11 24.18 21.25
CA PRO A 269 12.54 24.49 21.40
C PRO A 269 13.52 23.33 21.10
N TYR A 270 13.07 22.24 20.44
CA TYR A 270 13.92 21.09 20.16
C TYR A 270 13.68 20.50 18.75
N HIS A 271 14.72 20.66 17.93
CA HIS A 271 15.15 19.87 16.76
C HIS A 271 14.69 20.25 15.34
N ARG A 272 15.71 20.41 14.47
CA ARG A 272 15.65 20.15 13.02
C ARG A 272 14.77 18.91 12.79
N GLY A 273 13.67 19.08 12.07
CA GLY A 273 12.71 18.01 11.81
C GLY A 273 13.35 16.88 10.99
N LEU A 274 13.73 15.79 11.66
CA LEU A 274 13.94 14.49 11.02
C LEU A 274 12.68 14.13 10.22
N ALA A 275 12.84 13.60 9.01
CA ALA A 275 11.70 13.20 8.20
C ALA A 275 10.88 12.13 8.95
N VAL A 276 9.57 12.02 8.66
CA VAL A 276 8.71 11.01 9.30
C VAL A 276 9.28 9.59 9.19
N LYS A 277 9.97 9.29 8.07
CA LYS A 277 10.68 8.02 7.87
C LYS A 277 11.84 7.84 8.83
N ASP A 278 12.68 8.85 9.00
CA ASP A 278 13.79 8.83 9.95
C ASP A 278 13.26 8.71 11.37
N LYS A 279 12.13 9.37 11.64
CA LYS A 279 11.47 9.27 12.93
C LYS A 279 10.99 7.84 13.24
N TYR A 280 10.34 7.22 12.26
CA TYR A 280 9.93 5.82 12.35
C TYR A 280 11.13 4.87 12.51
N ALA A 281 12.23 5.12 11.78
CA ALA A 281 13.45 4.33 11.88
C ALA A 281 14.07 4.40 13.29
N CYS A 282 14.18 5.60 13.87
CA CYS A 282 14.66 5.79 15.25
C CYS A 282 13.74 5.08 16.27
N ALA A 283 12.42 5.20 16.13
CA ALA A 283 11.47 4.51 17.02
C ALA A 283 11.60 2.98 16.92
N THR A 284 11.80 2.46 15.70
CA THR A 284 11.98 1.02 15.45
C THR A 284 13.28 0.52 16.07
N LEU A 285 14.38 1.28 15.93
CA LEU A 285 15.67 0.96 16.56
C LEU A 285 15.54 0.94 18.09
N ALA A 286 14.94 1.97 18.70
CA ALA A 286 14.73 2.01 20.14
C ALA A 286 13.86 0.83 20.66
N MET A 287 12.82 0.46 19.90
CA MET A 287 11.99 -0.70 20.24
C MET A 287 12.76 -2.02 20.11
N SER A 288 13.65 -2.13 19.13
CA SER A 288 14.49 -3.31 18.94
C SER A 288 15.52 -3.47 20.06
N GLU A 289 16.18 -2.39 20.47
CA GLU A 289 17.13 -2.39 21.60
C GLU A 289 16.44 -2.80 22.90
N TYR A 290 15.24 -2.26 23.16
CA TYR A 290 14.44 -2.64 24.32
C TYR A 290 14.09 -4.14 24.31
N LYS A 291 13.62 -4.67 23.17
CA LYS A 291 13.29 -6.10 23.03
C LYS A 291 14.52 -6.98 23.24
N MET A 292 15.68 -6.58 22.72
CA MET A 292 16.94 -7.30 22.93
C MET A 292 17.36 -7.28 24.39
N ALA A 293 17.30 -6.14 25.07
CA ALA A 293 17.62 -6.04 26.49
C ALA A 293 16.71 -6.93 27.35
N SER A 294 15.40 -6.93 27.09
CA SER A 294 14.44 -7.78 27.80
C SER A 294 14.69 -9.27 27.56
N ARG A 295 15.02 -9.67 26.33
CA ARG A 295 15.37 -11.05 25.99
C ARG A 295 16.64 -11.50 26.71
N ASN A 296 17.68 -10.68 26.70
CA ASN A 296 18.95 -10.99 27.36
C ASN A 296 18.79 -11.23 28.86
N VAL A 297 17.99 -10.40 29.56
CA VAL A 297 17.73 -10.60 31.00
C VAL A 297 16.97 -11.91 31.25
N ARG A 298 15.99 -12.24 30.40
CA ARG A 298 15.26 -13.52 30.50
C ARG A 298 16.16 -14.73 30.27
N ASP A 299 17.05 -14.66 29.29
CA ASP A 299 17.99 -15.75 28.99
C ASP A 299 18.99 -15.94 30.15
N LEU A 300 19.49 -14.84 30.75
CA LEU A 300 20.32 -14.90 31.95
C LEU A 300 19.60 -15.51 33.16
N LEU A 301 18.32 -15.18 33.37
CA LEU A 301 17.49 -15.80 34.41
C LEU A 301 17.34 -17.30 34.19
N PHE A 302 17.10 -17.72 32.96
CA PHE A 302 16.99 -19.14 32.61
C PHE A 302 18.29 -19.89 32.91
N HIS A 303 19.44 -19.35 32.50
CA HIS A 303 20.73 -19.93 32.81
C HIS A 303 21.01 -19.99 34.32
N ASN A 304 20.67 -18.94 35.06
CA ASN A 304 20.86 -18.90 36.51
C ASN A 304 20.00 -19.97 37.22
N ASN A 305 18.75 -20.14 36.81
CA ASN A 305 17.85 -21.18 37.32
C ASN A 305 18.37 -22.60 37.01
N ALA A 306 18.92 -22.82 35.82
CA ALA A 306 19.53 -24.10 35.46
C ALA A 306 20.75 -24.41 36.33
N SER A 307 21.63 -23.41 36.58
CA SER A 307 22.77 -23.55 37.49
C SER A 307 22.33 -23.82 38.93
N GLU A 308 21.28 -23.13 39.42
CA GLU A 308 20.69 -23.36 40.75
C GLU A 308 20.21 -24.82 40.89
N SER A 309 19.46 -25.32 39.90
CA SER A 309 18.99 -26.71 39.86
C SER A 309 20.13 -27.74 39.83
N ASN A 310 21.22 -27.43 39.12
CA ASN A 310 22.40 -28.29 39.07
C ASN A 310 23.11 -28.33 40.43
N CYS A 311 23.27 -27.19 41.11
CA CYS A 311 23.84 -27.14 42.46
C CYS A 311 22.97 -27.92 43.45
N LEU A 312 21.64 -27.81 43.39
CA LEU A 312 20.73 -28.59 44.23
C LEU A 312 20.86 -30.10 43.99
N THR A 313 20.96 -30.52 42.74
CA THR A 313 21.18 -31.94 42.38
C THR A 313 22.50 -32.45 42.94
N GLN A 314 23.58 -31.67 42.82
CA GLN A 314 24.88 -32.04 43.39
C GLN A 314 24.84 -32.11 44.92
N LEU A 315 24.09 -31.21 45.57
CA LEU A 315 23.93 -31.20 47.02
C LEU A 315 23.17 -32.44 47.50
N GLN A 316 22.13 -32.86 46.79
CA GLN A 316 21.43 -34.13 47.04
C GLN A 316 22.38 -35.33 46.91
N GLN A 317 23.20 -35.37 45.86
CA GLN A 317 24.20 -36.43 45.67
C GLN A 317 25.22 -36.47 46.81
N ILE A 318 25.72 -35.31 47.24
CA ILE A 318 26.69 -35.22 48.36
C ILE A 318 26.06 -35.67 49.67
N ASN A 319 24.81 -35.31 49.95
CA ASN A 319 24.11 -35.81 51.14
C ASN A 319 24.00 -37.34 51.11
N SER A 320 23.63 -37.92 49.98
CA SER A 320 23.60 -39.39 49.83
C SER A 320 24.98 -40.05 50.00
N MET A 321 26.06 -39.36 49.62
CA MET A 321 27.43 -39.86 49.82
C MET A 321 27.88 -39.70 51.29
N LEU A 322 27.49 -38.61 51.95
CA LEU A 322 27.74 -38.38 53.38
C LEU A 322 27.11 -39.50 54.21
N ASP A 323 25.83 -39.79 54.00
CA ASP A 323 25.11 -40.85 54.69
C ASP A 323 25.82 -42.22 54.55
N ARG A 324 26.36 -42.51 53.35
CA ARG A 324 27.12 -43.74 53.10
C ARG A 324 28.50 -43.75 53.76
N ALA A 325 29.20 -42.61 53.79
CA ALA A 325 30.49 -42.48 54.46
C ALA A 325 30.35 -42.67 55.97
N GLU A 326 29.31 -42.05 56.56
CA GLU A 326 28.96 -42.19 57.97
C GLU A 326 28.60 -43.65 58.33
N GLN A 327 27.79 -44.33 57.50
CA GLN A 327 27.47 -45.75 57.69
C GLN A 327 28.71 -46.68 57.64
N ARG A 328 29.75 -46.29 56.89
CA ARG A 328 31.02 -47.03 56.80
C ARG A 328 32.01 -46.66 57.92
N GLY A 329 31.76 -45.60 58.67
CA GLY A 329 32.70 -45.06 59.66
C GLY A 329 33.95 -44.41 59.06
N ASP A 330 33.87 -43.90 57.81
CA ASP A 330 34.99 -43.18 57.18
C ASP A 330 34.92 -41.68 57.47
N ASP A 331 35.42 -41.29 58.65
CA ASP A 331 35.44 -39.90 59.12
C ASP A 331 36.19 -38.95 58.18
N ARG A 332 37.17 -39.47 57.43
CA ARG A 332 38.00 -38.66 56.53
C ARG A 332 37.20 -38.28 55.29
N GLU A 333 36.53 -39.25 54.67
CA GLU A 333 35.63 -39.01 53.53
C GLU A 333 34.48 -38.09 53.94
N ALA A 334 33.86 -38.33 55.10
CA ALA A 334 32.78 -37.50 55.62
C ALA A 334 33.19 -36.02 55.77
N LYS A 335 34.38 -35.75 56.36
CA LYS A 335 34.91 -34.37 56.48
C LYS A 335 35.14 -33.69 55.12
N LEU A 336 35.64 -34.43 54.13
CA LEU A 336 35.85 -33.88 52.78
C LEU A 336 34.53 -33.55 52.08
N LEU A 337 33.52 -34.40 52.24
CA LEU A 337 32.19 -34.19 51.68
C LEU A 337 31.48 -33.01 52.35
N GLU A 338 31.59 -32.86 53.67
CA GLU A 338 31.01 -31.72 54.39
C GLU A 338 31.64 -30.40 53.95
N ALA A 339 32.97 -30.37 53.76
CA ALA A 339 33.66 -29.19 53.21
C ALA A 339 33.24 -28.87 51.77
N ARG A 340 32.84 -29.86 50.97
CA ARG A 340 32.29 -29.65 49.62
C ARG A 340 30.85 -29.14 49.68
N LYS A 341 30.04 -29.65 50.60
CA LYS A 341 28.66 -29.22 50.84
C LYS A 341 28.59 -27.74 51.25
N VAL A 342 29.47 -27.29 52.15
CA VAL A 342 29.59 -25.86 52.51
C VAL A 342 29.85 -24.99 51.28
N ARG A 343 30.78 -25.40 50.41
CA ARG A 343 31.06 -24.67 49.16
C ARG A 343 29.86 -24.61 48.21
N LEU A 344 29.05 -25.68 48.14
CA LEU A 344 27.82 -25.65 47.35
C LEU A 344 26.76 -24.73 47.95
N PHE A 345 26.65 -24.62 49.27
CA PHE A 345 25.75 -23.65 49.90
C PHE A 345 26.17 -22.22 49.59
N ASP A 346 27.47 -21.91 49.63
CA ASP A 346 27.99 -20.59 49.24
C ASP A 346 27.65 -20.27 47.77
N GLN A 347 27.78 -21.26 46.87
CA GLN A 347 27.40 -21.11 45.46
C GLN A 347 25.88 -20.89 45.30
N LEU A 348 25.06 -21.62 46.05
CA LEU A 348 23.60 -21.45 46.05
C LEU A 348 23.19 -20.06 46.53
N ASP A 349 23.84 -19.52 47.56
CA ASP A 349 23.59 -18.16 48.04
C ASP A 349 23.98 -17.12 46.99
N GLN A 350 25.12 -17.29 46.31
CA GLN A 350 25.54 -16.42 45.20
C GLN A 350 24.55 -16.46 44.02
N LEU A 351 24.12 -17.65 43.61
CA LEU A 351 23.11 -17.82 42.55
C LEU A 351 21.76 -17.21 42.94
N SER A 352 21.37 -17.33 44.21
CA SER A 352 20.14 -16.74 44.75
C SER A 352 20.19 -15.21 44.76
N LYS A 353 21.33 -14.62 45.14
CA LYS A 353 21.56 -13.17 45.05
C LYS A 353 21.49 -12.69 43.60
N ARG A 354 22.19 -13.39 42.70
CA ARG A 354 22.19 -13.07 41.28
C ARG A 354 20.80 -13.16 40.65
N LYS A 355 20.00 -14.14 41.06
CA LYS A 355 18.61 -14.29 40.64
C LYS A 355 17.78 -13.06 40.99
N ARG A 356 17.84 -12.60 42.25
CA ARG A 356 17.12 -11.41 42.70
C ARG A 356 17.52 -10.16 41.91
N GLU A 357 18.82 -9.98 41.66
CA GLU A 357 19.31 -8.86 40.84
C GLU A 357 18.74 -8.88 39.41
N LEU A 358 18.70 -10.05 38.78
CA LEU A 358 18.16 -10.20 37.43
C LEU A 358 16.62 -10.06 37.39
N GLU A 359 15.93 -10.54 38.43
CA GLU A 359 14.48 -10.33 38.60
C GLU A 359 14.18 -8.84 38.77
N ASP A 360 14.91 -8.13 39.63
CA ASP A 360 14.81 -6.69 39.82
C ASP A 360 15.07 -5.91 38.52
N GLU A 361 16.07 -6.31 37.74
CA GLU A 361 16.37 -5.67 36.45
C GLU A 361 15.28 -5.95 35.40
N SER A 362 14.76 -7.17 35.36
CA SER A 362 13.62 -7.53 34.52
C SER A 362 12.39 -6.69 34.85
N ASP A 363 12.11 -6.53 36.15
CA ASP A 363 11.05 -5.70 36.68
C ASP A 363 11.25 -4.22 36.35
N ARG A 364 12.48 -3.72 36.43
CA ARG A 364 12.83 -2.34 36.03
C ARG A 364 12.59 -2.12 34.55
N LEU A 365 12.98 -3.05 33.68
CA LEU A 365 12.72 -2.98 32.23
C LEU A 365 11.20 -2.98 31.95
N MET A 366 10.45 -3.88 32.59
CA MET A 366 8.99 -3.97 32.45
C MET A 366 8.27 -2.73 33.00
N LYS A 367 8.76 -2.13 34.09
CA LYS A 367 8.23 -0.86 34.63
C LYS A 367 8.58 0.33 33.71
N ARG A 368 9.77 0.33 33.09
CA ARG A 368 10.16 1.29 32.03
C ARG A 368 9.28 1.19 30.80
N ASN A 369 8.68 0.03 30.55
CA ASN A 369 7.75 -0.23 29.46
C ASN A 369 6.45 0.61 29.52
N LYS A 370 6.23 1.38 30.60
CA LYS A 370 5.28 2.51 30.61
C LYS A 370 5.77 3.66 29.71
N LYS A 371 6.10 3.41 28.44
CA LYS A 371 6.70 4.34 27.46
C LYS A 371 7.68 5.30 28.14
N THR A 372 8.98 4.96 28.17
CA THR A 372 10.03 5.86 28.66
C THR A 372 9.70 7.31 28.31
N PRO A 373 9.82 8.29 29.22
CA PRO A 373 9.38 9.67 28.97
C PRO A 373 9.86 10.23 27.64
N GLN A 374 11.04 9.80 27.16
CA GLN A 374 11.57 10.09 25.83
C GLN A 374 10.76 9.43 24.71
N LEU A 375 10.45 8.13 24.78
CA LEU A 375 9.58 7.44 23.82
C LEU A 375 8.14 7.99 23.88
N ARG A 376 7.65 8.35 25.07
CA ARG A 376 6.34 8.97 25.25
C ARG A 376 6.30 10.38 24.65
N ALA A 377 7.26 11.24 25.01
CA ALA A 377 7.44 12.56 24.39
C ALA A 377 7.64 12.44 22.88
N TYR A 378 8.27 11.37 22.41
CA TYR A 378 8.41 11.07 20.99
C TYR A 378 7.07 10.75 20.33
N TYR A 379 6.31 9.80 20.86
CA TYR A 379 4.95 9.49 20.40
C TYR A 379 4.02 10.70 20.50
N GLU A 380 4.16 11.53 21.54
CA GLU A 380 3.42 12.78 21.71
C GLU A 380 3.86 13.86 20.69
N SER A 381 5.15 13.96 20.39
CA SER A 381 5.71 14.89 19.37
C SER A 381 5.36 14.52 17.94
N VAL A 382 5.10 13.24 17.68
CA VAL A 382 4.61 12.75 16.39
C VAL A 382 3.11 13.05 16.22
N GLY A 383 2.43 13.43 17.32
CA GLY A 383 0.99 13.65 17.36
C GLY A 383 0.23 12.33 17.37
N VAL A 384 -0.86 12.28 18.14
CA VAL A 384 -1.85 11.22 17.96
C VAL A 384 -2.46 11.45 16.59
N PHE A 385 -2.03 10.69 15.58
CA PHE A 385 -2.80 10.58 14.36
C PHE A 385 -4.18 10.07 14.78
N ALA A 386 -5.18 10.94 14.73
CA ALA A 386 -6.56 10.54 14.89
C ALA A 386 -6.82 9.54 13.77
N VAL A 387 -6.70 8.25 14.08
CA VAL A 387 -7.23 7.20 13.23
C VAL A 387 -8.72 7.52 13.16
N PRO A 388 -9.26 7.86 11.97
CA PRO A 388 -10.68 8.11 11.83
C PRO A 388 -11.41 6.91 12.44
N LYS A 389 -12.36 7.17 13.36
CA LYS A 389 -13.05 6.12 14.13
C LYS A 389 -13.78 5.08 13.25
N ASP A 390 -13.83 5.31 11.94
CA ASP A 390 -14.59 4.52 10.98
C ASP A 390 -13.73 3.56 10.14
N VAL A 391 -12.42 3.44 10.40
CA VAL A 391 -11.60 2.39 9.77
C VAL A 391 -11.37 1.26 10.75
N ALA A 392 -12.21 0.23 10.69
CA ALA A 392 -11.97 -1.05 11.33
C ALA A 392 -10.69 -1.68 10.75
N VAL A 393 -9.56 -1.44 11.41
CA VAL A 393 -8.30 -2.12 11.12
C VAL A 393 -8.45 -3.56 11.58
N THR A 394 -8.65 -4.48 10.64
CA THR A 394 -8.48 -5.91 10.83
C THR A 394 -7.05 -6.17 11.31
N ARG A 395 -6.90 -6.47 12.61
CA ARG A 395 -5.66 -7.01 13.17
C ARG A 395 -5.36 -8.35 12.51
N SER A 396 -4.47 -8.34 11.52
CA SER A 396 -3.82 -9.57 11.06
C SER A 396 -2.84 -10.01 12.13
N THR A 397 -3.20 -11.07 12.85
CA THR A 397 -2.29 -11.87 13.67
C THR A 397 -1.34 -12.58 12.72
N VAL A 398 -0.12 -12.07 12.58
CA VAL A 398 0.97 -12.82 11.96
C VAL A 398 1.54 -13.73 13.05
N ASP A 399 1.27 -15.03 12.90
CA ASP A 399 1.90 -16.10 13.66
C ASP A 399 3.40 -16.14 13.34
N ASP A 400 4.24 -15.68 14.26
CA ASP A 400 5.69 -15.95 14.24
C ASP A 400 5.95 -17.29 14.95
N GLY A 401 5.76 -18.37 14.20
CA GLY A 401 6.14 -19.73 14.60
C GLY A 401 7.20 -20.30 13.66
N SER A 402 8.47 -19.90 13.80
CA SER A 402 9.59 -20.61 13.15
C SER A 402 10.39 -21.43 14.17
N SER A 403 10.00 -22.69 14.30
CA SER A 403 10.79 -23.78 14.90
C SER A 403 11.96 -24.11 13.98
N ILE A 404 13.19 -23.82 14.43
CA ILE A 404 14.42 -24.33 13.80
C ILE A 404 14.76 -25.66 14.45
N THR A 405 14.52 -26.76 13.74
CA THR A 405 15.09 -28.07 14.06
C THR A 405 16.39 -28.24 13.27
N ASN A 406 17.51 -28.33 14.01
CA ASN A 406 18.81 -28.76 13.52
C ASN A 406 18.79 -30.25 13.18
N THR A 407 19.22 -30.63 11.97
CA THR A 407 19.84 -31.94 11.72
C THR A 407 21.08 -31.80 10.82
N ASP A 408 22.18 -32.32 11.36
CA ASP A 408 23.44 -32.77 10.76
C ASP A 408 23.73 -32.47 9.29
N LYS A 409 24.82 -31.72 9.02
CA LYS A 409 25.93 -32.12 8.11
C LYS A 409 27.27 -31.50 8.56
N THR A 410 28.33 -32.29 8.36
CA THR A 410 29.74 -32.22 8.78
C THR A 410 30.57 -30.99 8.32
N PRO A 411 31.76 -30.76 8.94
CA PRO A 411 32.44 -29.46 8.94
C PRO A 411 33.33 -29.22 7.71
N ARG A 412 33.29 -28.00 7.16
CA ARG A 412 34.28 -27.50 6.18
C ARG A 412 35.28 -26.56 6.86
N LYS A 413 36.55 -26.75 6.51
CA LYS A 413 37.76 -26.06 6.98
C LYS A 413 37.68 -24.54 6.79
N ILE A 414 38.12 -23.82 7.83
CA ILE A 414 38.46 -22.40 7.82
C ILE A 414 39.93 -22.26 7.38
N PRO A 415 40.27 -21.35 6.44
CA PRO A 415 41.59 -20.73 6.42
C PRO A 415 41.49 -19.33 7.04
N ASN A 416 42.32 -19.13 8.05
CA ASN A 416 42.73 -17.83 8.56
C ASN A 416 43.30 -16.98 7.42
N HIS A 417 42.93 -15.70 7.34
CA HIS A 417 43.94 -14.66 7.21
C HIS A 417 43.43 -13.30 7.71
N CYS A 418 44.14 -12.85 8.74
CA CYS A 418 44.29 -11.50 9.24
C CYS A 418 44.84 -10.57 8.14
N SER A 419 44.32 -9.34 8.03
CA SER A 419 45.08 -8.10 7.74
C SER A 419 44.20 -6.86 7.91
N GLN A 420 44.81 -5.85 8.52
CA GLN A 420 44.30 -4.52 8.85
C GLN A 420 44.39 -3.54 7.65
N LEU A 421 43.95 -2.29 7.91
CA LEU A 421 44.30 -1.01 7.23
C LEU A 421 43.50 -0.69 5.94
N THR A 422 43.12 0.54 5.57
CA THR A 422 43.06 1.88 6.17
C THR A 422 42.21 2.78 5.26
N PHE A 423 41.72 3.86 5.84
CA PHE A 423 41.17 5.08 5.23
C PHE A 423 42.21 5.84 4.38
N SER A 424 41.85 6.37 3.19
CA SER A 424 42.31 7.66 2.58
C SER A 424 42.00 7.81 1.07
N GLN A 425 41.60 9.05 0.68
CA GLN A 425 41.71 9.76 -0.63
C GLN A 425 40.78 9.30 -1.79
N GLN A 426 39.89 10.11 -2.39
CA GLN A 426 39.85 11.51 -2.89
C GLN A 426 40.44 11.70 -4.30
N GLU A 427 39.56 12.15 -5.23
CA GLU A 427 39.78 12.82 -6.56
C GLU A 427 40.64 12.04 -7.59
N GLU A 428 40.38 12.02 -8.91
CA GLU A 428 40.02 13.07 -9.87
C GLU A 428 39.70 12.41 -11.24
N LEU A 429 38.95 13.13 -12.12
CA LEU A 429 39.04 13.29 -13.61
C LEU A 429 39.54 12.11 -14.48
N GLU A 430 39.08 11.80 -15.70
CA GLU A 430 38.51 12.50 -16.86
C GLU A 430 38.11 11.37 -17.86
N ALA A 431 36.97 11.44 -18.57
CA ALA A 431 36.85 11.79 -20.00
C ALA A 431 37.40 10.75 -21.02
N GLU A 432 36.68 10.64 -22.14
CA GLU A 432 37.00 9.89 -23.38
C GLU A 432 36.70 8.37 -23.32
N ASP A 433 36.23 7.68 -24.36
CA ASP A 433 35.99 8.03 -25.76
C ASP A 433 34.97 7.04 -26.33
N ASP A 434 34.36 7.44 -27.44
CA ASP A 434 33.51 6.66 -28.31
C ASP A 434 34.17 5.36 -28.78
N THR A 435 33.41 4.27 -28.86
CA THR A 435 33.64 3.26 -29.89
C THR A 435 32.35 2.54 -30.26
N GLU A 436 31.88 2.88 -31.45
CA GLU A 436 31.02 2.08 -32.29
C GLU A 436 31.57 0.64 -32.39
N LYS A 437 30.71 -0.37 -32.23
CA LYS A 437 30.86 -1.63 -32.98
C LYS A 437 29.51 -2.14 -33.46
N GLU A 438 29.44 -2.15 -34.77
CA GLU A 438 28.53 -2.85 -35.65
C GLU A 438 28.45 -4.36 -35.38
N ASN A 439 27.27 -4.89 -35.70
CA ASN A 439 27.00 -6.13 -36.44
C ASN A 439 27.84 -7.38 -36.15
N GLY A 440 27.14 -8.41 -35.68
CA GLY A 440 27.57 -9.80 -35.75
C GLY A 440 26.35 -10.70 -35.72
N ASP A 441 25.76 -10.92 -36.90
CA ASP A 441 24.94 -12.08 -37.19
C ASP A 441 25.81 -13.33 -37.05
N ASP A 442 25.34 -14.36 -36.34
CA ASP A 442 25.77 -15.73 -36.58
C ASP A 442 24.67 -16.70 -36.12
N ASP A 443 23.98 -17.24 -37.12
CA ASP A 443 23.21 -18.47 -37.07
C ASP A 443 24.15 -19.66 -36.77
N LEU A 444 23.89 -20.43 -35.72
CA LEU A 444 24.29 -21.84 -35.70
C LEU A 444 23.23 -22.71 -35.03
N ALA A 445 22.62 -23.52 -35.88
CA ALA A 445 21.68 -24.58 -35.55
C ALA A 445 22.37 -25.82 -34.98
N SER A 446 21.56 -26.60 -34.27
CA SER A 446 21.57 -28.07 -34.16
C SER A 446 22.81 -28.76 -33.63
N ILE A 447 22.69 -29.35 -32.43
CA ILE A 447 23.02 -30.76 -32.23
C ILE A 447 21.90 -31.43 -31.43
N VAL A 448 21.27 -32.38 -32.12
CA VAL A 448 20.37 -33.40 -31.61
C VAL A 448 21.24 -34.51 -31.04
N GLU A 449 21.01 -34.93 -29.80
CA GLU A 449 21.53 -36.21 -29.31
C GLU A 449 20.40 -37.01 -28.65
N VAL A 450 20.28 -38.24 -29.13
CA VAL A 450 19.19 -39.19 -28.92
C VAL A 450 19.72 -40.36 -28.08
N LEU A 451 18.83 -40.93 -27.26
CA LEU A 451 18.81 -42.30 -26.69
C LEU A 451 19.24 -42.44 -25.20
N PRO A 452 18.76 -43.49 -24.48
CA PRO A 452 17.51 -44.24 -24.63
C PRO A 452 16.70 -44.35 -23.31
N ARG A 453 15.40 -44.63 -23.49
CA ARG A 453 14.43 -44.95 -22.42
C ARG A 453 14.68 -46.35 -21.85
N GLY A 454 14.92 -46.42 -20.54
CA GLY A 454 14.80 -47.66 -19.76
C GLY A 454 13.40 -47.79 -19.19
N SER A 455 12.67 -48.82 -19.62
CA SER A 455 11.39 -49.26 -19.09
C SER A 455 11.59 -50.05 -17.79
N SER A 456 10.88 -49.70 -16.73
CA SER A 456 10.69 -50.58 -15.57
C SER A 456 9.22 -50.60 -15.21
N GLN A 457 8.66 -51.81 -15.25
CA GLN A 457 7.31 -52.16 -14.87
C GLN A 457 7.15 -51.97 -13.35
N VAL A 458 6.08 -51.29 -12.95
CA VAL A 458 5.61 -51.25 -11.56
C VAL A 458 4.26 -51.96 -11.54
N SER A 459 4.18 -52.97 -10.69
CA SER A 459 3.02 -53.80 -10.40
C SER A 459 1.98 -53.05 -9.56
N ASP A 460 0.71 -53.19 -9.96
CA ASP A 460 -0.46 -52.74 -9.22
C ASP A 460 -0.73 -53.64 -8.00
N GLU A 461 -0.78 -53.06 -6.80
CA GLU A 461 -1.46 -53.63 -5.63
C GLU A 461 -2.42 -52.60 -5.02
N PRO A 462 -3.61 -53.02 -4.53
CA PRO A 462 -4.63 -52.11 -4.03
C PRO A 462 -4.35 -51.66 -2.58
N VAL A 463 -4.38 -50.33 -2.40
CA VAL A 463 -4.29 -49.65 -1.09
C VAL A 463 -5.55 -49.93 -0.26
N GLN A 464 -5.37 -50.53 0.92
CA GLN A 464 -6.42 -50.63 1.94
C GLN A 464 -6.62 -49.29 2.67
N PRO A 465 -7.85 -48.95 3.11
CA PRO A 465 -8.13 -47.70 3.81
C PRO A 465 -7.54 -47.70 5.22
N VAL A 466 -6.72 -46.70 5.50
CA VAL A 466 -6.18 -46.36 6.82
C VAL A 466 -7.34 -45.98 7.75
N GLN A 467 -7.54 -46.73 8.82
CA GLN A 467 -8.45 -46.34 9.91
C GLN A 467 -7.88 -45.14 10.69
N PRO A 468 -8.69 -44.16 11.09
CA PRO A 468 -8.21 -42.99 11.81
C PRO A 468 -7.83 -43.36 13.24
N LEU A 469 -6.56 -43.13 13.53
CA LEU A 469 -5.86 -43.32 14.80
C LEU A 469 -6.23 -42.20 15.80
N PHE A 470 -7.52 -42.04 16.13
CA PHE A 470 -8.00 -40.98 17.04
C PHE A 470 -8.83 -41.47 18.24
N THR A 471 -9.10 -42.77 18.36
CA THR A 471 -9.94 -43.31 19.44
C THR A 471 -9.22 -43.45 20.79
N GLY A 472 -7.90 -43.27 20.86
CA GLY A 472 -7.11 -43.52 22.07
C GLY A 472 -6.85 -42.32 22.98
N MET A 473 -6.98 -41.07 22.50
CA MET A 473 -6.61 -39.88 23.28
C MET A 473 -7.73 -39.32 24.16
N ALA A 474 -9.00 -39.55 23.81
CA ALA A 474 -10.14 -39.04 24.57
C ALA A 474 -10.26 -39.67 25.97
N ALA A 475 -9.76 -40.91 26.16
CA ALA A 475 -9.84 -41.64 27.42
C ALA A 475 -8.84 -41.16 28.50
N ARG A 476 -7.92 -40.25 28.17
CA ARG A 476 -6.88 -39.74 29.10
C ARG A 476 -7.13 -38.33 29.63
N LEU A 477 -8.22 -37.68 29.20
CA LEU A 477 -8.56 -36.33 29.66
C LEU A 477 -9.27 -36.38 31.02
N PRO A 478 -9.09 -35.37 31.89
CA PRO A 478 -9.89 -35.20 33.10
C PRO A 478 -11.40 -35.17 32.78
N PRO A 479 -12.28 -35.65 33.68
CA PRO A 479 -13.73 -35.78 33.41
C PRO A 479 -14.40 -34.50 32.91
N GLU A 480 -13.98 -33.34 33.42
CA GLU A 480 -14.49 -32.03 33.02
C GLU A 480 -14.17 -31.70 31.54
N GLN A 481 -13.00 -32.11 31.05
CA GLN A 481 -12.60 -31.89 29.65
C GLN A 481 -13.26 -32.89 28.70
N GLN A 482 -13.52 -34.13 29.17
CA GLN A 482 -14.33 -35.09 28.42
C GLN A 482 -15.76 -34.59 28.22
N GLN A 483 -16.33 -33.94 29.24
CA GLN A 483 -17.69 -33.39 29.20
C GLN A 483 -17.80 -32.21 28.22
N ILE A 484 -16.78 -31.36 28.14
CA ILE A 484 -16.70 -30.26 27.15
C ILE A 484 -16.60 -30.81 25.72
N LEU A 485 -15.80 -31.87 25.51
CA LEU A 485 -15.67 -32.52 24.20
C LEU A 485 -16.96 -33.21 23.75
N LEU A 486 -17.71 -33.79 24.69
CA LEU A 486 -19.03 -34.36 24.44
C LEU A 486 -20.06 -33.29 24.03
N GLN A 487 -20.09 -32.17 24.76
CA GLN A 487 -20.95 -31.03 24.41
C GLN A 487 -20.59 -30.43 23.04
N PHE A 488 -19.31 -30.43 22.67
CA PHE A 488 -18.87 -29.94 21.35
C PHE A 488 -19.35 -30.87 20.23
N ARG A 489 -19.23 -32.19 20.42
CA ARG A 489 -19.74 -33.19 19.45
C ARG A 489 -21.25 -33.17 19.29
N GLU A 490 -21.99 -32.99 20.38
CA GLU A 490 -23.46 -32.85 20.33
C GLU A 490 -23.89 -31.59 19.59
N ARG A 491 -23.10 -30.51 19.68
CA ARG A 491 -23.35 -29.25 18.96
C ARG A 491 -22.98 -29.32 17.48
N GLU A 492 -21.93 -30.06 17.12
CA GLU A 492 -21.60 -30.35 15.71
C GLU A 492 -22.63 -31.27 15.06
N ALA A 493 -23.10 -32.30 15.77
CA ALA A 493 -24.15 -33.21 15.29
C ALA A 493 -25.50 -32.50 15.08
N ALA A 494 -25.74 -31.39 15.79
CA ALA A 494 -26.95 -30.57 15.65
C ALA A 494 -26.94 -29.60 14.45
N GLY A 495 -25.85 -29.52 13.68
CA GLY A 495 -25.79 -28.75 12.42
C GLY A 495 -25.97 -27.23 12.58
N LEU A 496 -25.73 -26.68 13.77
CA LEU A 496 -25.92 -25.26 14.05
C LEU A 496 -24.78 -24.43 13.43
N THR A 497 -25.14 -23.52 12.52
CA THR A 497 -24.19 -22.57 11.93
C THR A 497 -23.65 -21.60 12.98
N PHE A 498 -22.42 -21.12 12.81
CA PHE A 498 -21.77 -20.17 13.73
C PHE A 498 -22.62 -18.90 14.00
N ALA A 499 -23.41 -18.46 13.01
CA ALA A 499 -24.35 -17.36 13.16
C ALA A 499 -25.49 -17.66 14.16
N GLN A 500 -26.04 -18.88 14.12
CA GLN A 500 -27.07 -19.32 15.08
C GLN A 500 -26.51 -19.48 16.50
N GLN A 501 -25.22 -19.77 16.63
CA GLN A 501 -24.53 -19.84 17.92
C GLN A 501 -24.39 -18.44 18.56
N GLN A 502 -24.03 -17.42 17.78
CA GLN A 502 -23.98 -16.04 18.28
C GLN A 502 -25.36 -15.50 18.67
N GLU A 503 -26.39 -15.83 17.90
CA GLU A 503 -27.76 -15.41 18.19
C GLU A 503 -28.31 -16.05 19.48
N LYS A 504 -27.94 -17.31 19.76
CA LYS A 504 -28.34 -18.00 20.99
C LYS A 504 -27.64 -17.45 22.24
N VAL A 505 -26.34 -17.12 22.15
CA VAL A 505 -25.60 -16.47 23.24
C VAL A 505 -26.17 -15.08 23.52
N ALA A 506 -26.48 -14.30 22.48
CA ALA A 506 -27.12 -13.00 22.63
C ALA A 506 -28.53 -13.07 23.23
N ALA A 507 -29.27 -14.16 22.98
CA ALA A 507 -30.59 -14.40 23.58
C ALA A 507 -30.48 -14.77 25.07
N GLU A 508 -29.49 -15.56 25.45
CA GLU A 508 -29.22 -15.93 26.85
C GLU A 508 -28.77 -14.70 27.68
N GLU A 509 -27.92 -13.83 27.13
CA GLU A 509 -27.52 -12.58 27.80
C GLU A 509 -28.70 -11.63 28.05
N ARG A 510 -29.67 -11.56 27.11
CA ARG A 510 -30.91 -10.78 27.30
C ARG A 510 -31.81 -11.35 28.39
N GLN A 511 -31.76 -12.66 28.62
CA GLN A 511 -32.57 -13.34 29.62
C GLN A 511 -32.02 -13.14 31.04
N TYR A 512 -30.69 -13.05 31.19
CA TYR A 512 -30.04 -12.82 32.48
C TYR A 512 -29.94 -11.33 32.88
N GLY A 513 -29.98 -10.39 31.94
CA GLY A 513 -29.92 -8.94 32.23
C GLY A 513 -31.16 -8.31 32.87
N ARG A 514 -32.25 -9.06 33.08
CA ARG A 514 -33.55 -8.51 33.54
C ARG A 514 -33.80 -8.60 35.05
N ASN A 515 -32.98 -9.33 35.81
CA ASN A 515 -33.16 -9.53 37.25
C ASN A 515 -31.98 -8.96 38.04
N GLY A 516 -31.97 -7.64 38.28
CA GLY A 516 -30.94 -7.03 39.11
C GLY A 516 -31.05 -5.51 39.20
N SER A 517 -32.16 -4.99 39.74
CA SER A 517 -32.26 -3.56 40.09
C SER A 517 -32.65 -3.41 41.56
N SER A 518 -31.64 -3.21 42.42
CA SER A 518 -31.82 -2.69 43.77
C SER A 518 -30.97 -1.43 43.93
N ARG A 519 -31.70 -0.32 44.09
CA ARG A 519 -31.26 1.02 44.47
C ARG A 519 -30.30 1.02 45.66
N ILE A 520 -29.21 1.77 45.54
CA ILE A 520 -28.66 2.58 46.63
C ILE A 520 -28.31 3.96 46.06
N SER A 521 -29.01 4.97 46.55
CA SER A 521 -28.77 6.39 46.30
C SER A 521 -27.79 6.95 47.32
N TYR A 522 -26.83 7.77 46.88
CA TYR A 522 -26.26 8.83 47.70
C TYR A 522 -26.27 10.16 46.93
N GLN A 523 -26.81 11.17 47.61
CA GLN A 523 -26.89 12.57 47.25
C GLN A 523 -25.55 13.30 47.41
N THR A 524 -25.58 14.57 46.99
CA THR A 524 -24.59 15.68 47.11
C THR A 524 -23.75 15.86 45.84
N GLY A 525 -23.77 16.97 45.11
CA GLY A 525 -24.33 18.31 45.33
C GLY A 525 -23.21 19.34 45.12
N SER A 526 -23.24 20.11 44.03
CA SER A 526 -22.80 21.52 44.00
C SER A 526 -23.04 22.14 42.62
N THR A 527 -23.79 23.22 42.66
CA THR A 527 -24.09 24.26 41.69
C THR A 527 -22.84 25.03 41.21
N TYR A 528 -22.85 25.54 39.97
CA TYR A 528 -22.61 26.97 39.65
C TYR A 528 -23.07 27.31 38.22
N TYR A 529 -23.47 28.56 38.05
CA TYR A 529 -24.37 29.13 37.05
C TYR A 529 -23.78 29.38 35.65
N ALA A 530 -24.72 29.63 34.73
CA ALA A 530 -24.61 29.89 33.30
C ALA A 530 -24.30 31.36 32.92
N SER A 531 -24.35 31.60 31.59
CA SER A 531 -24.22 32.84 30.80
C SER A 531 -22.80 33.06 30.23
N VAL A 532 -22.60 33.42 28.96
CA VAL A 532 -23.36 34.32 28.07
C VAL A 532 -23.22 33.86 26.61
N ALA A 533 -24.34 33.88 25.88
CA ALA A 533 -24.41 33.95 24.43
C ALA A 533 -24.44 35.42 24.01
N GLN A 534 -23.68 35.81 22.98
CA GLN A 534 -23.95 36.92 22.05
C GLN A 534 -22.71 37.18 21.17
N ASN A 535 -22.86 37.03 19.86
CA ASN A 535 -22.52 38.05 18.86
C ASN A 535 -22.73 37.47 17.45
N ASP A 536 -23.93 37.69 16.94
CA ASP A 536 -24.19 37.87 15.51
C ASP A 536 -23.85 39.33 15.12
N GLU A 537 -23.69 39.54 13.81
CA GLU A 537 -23.69 40.79 13.03
C GLU A 537 -22.35 41.42 12.61
N LEU A 538 -22.37 41.94 11.37
CA LEU A 538 -21.35 42.60 10.52
C LEU A 538 -20.53 41.62 9.65
N ASN A 539 -20.56 41.61 8.31
CA ASN A 539 -20.89 42.64 7.32
C ASN A 539 -21.35 42.03 5.98
N CYS A 540 -22.48 42.51 5.46
CA CYS A 540 -22.78 42.56 4.04
C CYS A 540 -22.68 44.03 3.60
N ALA A 541 -21.96 44.31 2.51
CA ALA A 541 -22.26 45.32 1.48
C ALA A 541 -20.96 45.87 0.86
N THR A 542 -20.69 45.49 -0.39
CA THR A 542 -20.18 46.45 -1.39
C THR A 542 -20.57 45.96 -2.78
N ALA A 543 -21.61 46.57 -3.34
CA ALA A 543 -21.97 46.51 -4.75
C ALA A 543 -22.45 47.91 -5.18
N HIS A 544 -21.66 48.55 -6.04
CA HIS A 544 -21.92 49.68 -6.94
C HIS A 544 -20.54 50.01 -7.54
N SER A 545 -20.32 50.34 -8.81
CA SER A 545 -21.17 50.72 -9.94
C SER A 545 -20.24 50.70 -11.17
N TYR A 546 -20.68 50.24 -12.33
CA TYR A 546 -20.14 50.73 -13.61
C TYR A 546 -21.23 50.62 -14.69
N TYR A 547 -21.94 51.72 -14.88
CA TYR A 547 -22.55 52.09 -16.16
C TYR A 547 -21.58 53.07 -16.82
N GLY A 548 -21.35 52.88 -18.11
CA GLY A 548 -20.59 53.77 -18.98
C GLY A 548 -20.85 53.37 -20.42
N GLN A 549 -21.99 53.84 -20.94
CA GLN A 549 -22.24 54.00 -22.37
C GLN A 549 -21.44 55.20 -22.89
N GLU A 550 -20.98 55.10 -24.13
CA GLU A 550 -20.73 56.13 -25.16
C GLU A 550 -19.75 55.50 -26.16
N GLU A 551 -19.79 55.70 -27.48
CA GLU A 551 -20.74 56.23 -28.43
C GLU A 551 -20.17 55.87 -29.83
N ASP A 552 -21.05 55.92 -30.83
CA ASP A 552 -20.92 55.74 -32.28
C ASP A 552 -19.57 55.94 -33.01
N ALA A 553 -19.25 55.00 -33.91
CA ALA A 553 -18.82 55.21 -35.31
C ALA A 553 -18.88 53.88 -36.10
#